data_AF-A0A165YEM6-F1
#
_entry.id   AF-A0A165YEM6-F1
#
_cell.length_a   1.000
_cell.length_b   1.000
_cell.length_c   1.000
_cell.angle_alpha   90.00
_cell.angle_beta   90.00
_cell.angle_gamma   90.00
#
_symmetry.space_group_name_H-M   'P 1'
#
loop_
_entity.id
_entity.type
_entity.pdbx_description
1 polymer ?
#
loop_
_entity_poly.entity_id
_entity_poly.type
_entity_poly.pdbx_seq_one_letter_code
_entity_poly.pdbx_strand_id
1 'polypeptide(L)' 'QPIQAFEHLSFKRMIDVAARAVNGVVIPNRKATRAEIIDLFKCQLTRLKERLTVCLL' A
#
# COMPACT_ATOMS: atom_id res chain seq x y z
N GLN A 1 5.18 -19.60 5.08
CA GLN A 1 5.48 -18.16 4.90
C GLN A 1 6.94 -17.93 5.29
N PRO A 2 7.70 -17.08 4.60
CA PRO A 2 9.05 -16.76 5.03
C PRO A 2 8.95 -16.01 6.36
N ILE A 3 9.51 -16.59 7.41
CA ILE A 3 9.53 -16.03 8.78
C ILE A 3 10.18 -14.63 8.77
N GLN A 4 11.06 -14.38 7.80
CA GLN A 4 11.72 -13.09 7.59
C GLN A 4 10.76 -11.93 7.29
N ALA A 5 9.56 -12.20 6.75
CA ALA A 5 8.58 -11.14 6.49
C ALA A 5 8.12 -10.43 7.77
N PHE A 6 8.12 -11.13 8.91
CA PHE A 6 7.76 -10.57 10.22
C PHE A 6 8.80 -9.56 10.75
N GLU A 7 10.05 -9.66 10.29
CA GLU A 7 11.11 -8.74 10.68
C GLU A 7 11.03 -7.41 9.94
N HIS A 8 10.38 -7.39 8.77
CA HIS A 8 10.28 -6.20 7.94
C HIS A 8 9.43 -5.11 8.62
N LEU A 9 9.97 -3.89 8.68
CA LEU A 9 9.35 -2.78 9.41
C LEU A 9 7.93 -2.46 8.90
N SER A 10 7.70 -2.53 7.59
CA SER A 10 6.35 -2.32 7.03
C SER A 10 5.35 -3.37 7.49
N PHE A 11 5.80 -4.61 7.71
CA PHE A 11 4.94 -5.67 8.23
C PHE A 11 4.59 -5.38 9.70
N LYS A 12 5.58 -5.02 10.53
CA LYS A 12 5.34 -4.61 11.93
C LYS A 12 4.36 -3.45 12.02
N ARG A 13 4.56 -2.39 11.22
CA ARG A 13 3.64 -1.24 11.16
C ARG A 13 2.21 -1.64 10.77
N MET A 14 2.06 -2.55 9.80
CA MET A 14 0.74 -3.05 9.41
C MET A 14 0.04 -3.75 10.59
N ILE A 15 0.77 -4.59 11.33
CA ILE A 15 0.25 -5.26 12.54
C ILE A 15 -0.11 -4.24 13.63
N ASP A 16 0.75 -3.25 13.90
CA ASP A 16 0.49 -2.21 14.92
C ASP A 16 -0.75 -1.36 14.60
N VAL A 17 -1.03 -1.12 13.32
CA VAL A 17 -2.26 -0.45 12.87
C VAL A 17 -3.46 -1.37 13.02
N ALA A 18 -3.35 -2.61 12.57
CA ALA A 18 -4.41 -3.61 12.67
C ALA A 18 -4.82 -3.90 14.12
N ALA A 19 -3.85 -3.98 15.04
CA ALA A 19 -4.08 -4.23 16.46
C ALA A 19 -4.86 -3.10 17.16
N ARG A 20 -4.82 -1.88 16.63
CA ARG A 20 -5.58 -0.72 17.16
C ARG A 20 -6.98 -0.58 16.56
N ALA A 21 -7.37 -1.46 15.63
CA ALA A 21 -8.67 -1.39 15.00
C ALA A 21 -9.77 -1.90 15.95
N VAL A 22 -10.73 -1.03 16.28
CA VAL A 22 -11.84 -1.35 17.20
C VAL A 22 -12.78 -2.43 16.64
N ASN A 23 -12.95 -2.47 15.32
CA ASN A 23 -13.91 -3.34 14.65
C ASN A 23 -13.23 -4.44 13.82
N GLY A 24 -11.98 -4.78 14.16
CA GLY A 24 -11.15 -5.67 13.35
C GLY A 24 -10.79 -5.06 11.99
N VAL A 25 -10.17 -5.88 11.13
CA VAL A 25 -9.70 -5.46 9.82
C VAL A 25 -10.23 -6.41 8.75
N VAL A 26 -10.78 -5.87 7.68
CA VAL A 26 -11.19 -6.66 6.51
C VAL A 26 -9.97 -6.85 5.62
N ILE A 27 -9.51 -8.09 5.46
CA ILE A 27 -8.43 -8.42 4.53
C ILE A 27 -9.06 -8.70 3.16
N PRO A 28 -8.77 -7.88 2.13
CA PRO A 28 -9.30 -8.11 0.79
C PRO A 28 -8.80 -9.43 0.21
N ASN A 29 -9.58 -10.03 -0.68
CA ASN A 29 -9.12 -11.21 -1.42
C ASN A 29 -8.02 -10.84 -2.42
N ARG A 30 -7.26 -11.84 -2.88
CA ARG A 30 -6.12 -11.65 -3.79
C ARG A 30 -6.44 -10.82 -5.03
N LYS A 31 -7.64 -10.98 -5.62
CA LYS A 31 -8.04 -10.23 -6.82
C LYS A 31 -8.21 -8.75 -6.49
N ALA A 32 -8.90 -8.44 -5.40
CA ALA A 32 -9.09 -7.07 -4.93
C ALA A 32 -7.75 -6.43 -4.54
N THR A 33 -6.90 -7.12 -3.76
CA THR A 33 -5.57 -6.62 -3.38
C THR A 33 -4.72 -6.30 -4.60
N ARG A 34 -4.71 -7.18 -5.61
CA ARG A 34 -3.95 -6.95 -6.84
C ARG A 34 -4.45 -5.72 -7.60
N ALA A 35 -5.76 -5.55 -7.71
CA ALA A 35 -6.35 -4.38 -8.36
C ALA A 35 -5.91 -3.08 -7.66
N GLU A 36 -6.03 -3.03 -6.34
CA GLU A 36 -5.62 -1.86 -5.55
C GLU A 36 -4.13 -1.53 -5.70
N ILE A 37 -3.24 -2.53 -5.71
CA ILE A 37 -1.81 -2.31 -5.92
C ILE A 37 -1.55 -1.67 -7.30
N ILE A 38 -2.20 -2.17 -8.34
CA ILE A 38 -2.06 -1.63 -9.71
C ILE A 38 -2.59 -0.20 -9.77
N ASP A 39 -3.74 0.07 -9.15
CA ASP A 39 -4.35 1.40 -9.15
C ASP A 39 -3.50 2.41 -8.37
N LEU A 40 -2.97 2.03 -7.20
CA LEU A 40 -2.02 2.85 -6.44
C LEU A 40 -0.78 3.20 -7.27
N PHE A 41 -0.22 2.22 -7.98
CA PHE A 41 0.93 2.43 -8.85
C PHE A 41 0.61 3.43 -9.98
N LYS A 42 -0.53 3.26 -10.66
CA LYS A 42 -0.98 4.20 -11.70
C LYS A 42 -1.18 5.62 -11.15
N CYS A 43 -1.83 5.76 -9.99
CA CYS A 43 -2.01 7.04 -9.32
C CYS A 43 -0.68 7.73 -9.00
N GLN A 44 0.32 6.98 -8.54
CA GLN A 44 1.66 7.51 -8.29
C GLN A 44 2.34 7.99 -9.58
N LEU A 45 2.23 7.24 -10.68
CA LEU A 45 2.76 7.65 -11.98
C LEU A 45 2.09 8.92 -12.51
N THR A 46 0.76 9.03 -12.39
CA THR A 46 0.03 10.24 -12.78
C THR A 46 0.50 11.46 -11.98
N ARG A 47 0.60 11.34 -10.65
CA ARG A 47 1.10 12.42 -9.79
C ARG A 47 2.54 12.80 -10.12
N LEU A 48 3.39 11.83 -10.43
CA LEU A 48 4.76 12.09 -10.86
C LEU A 48 4.78 12.88 -12.17
N LYS A 49 3.99 12.47 -13.17
CA LYS A 49 3.84 13.18 -14.44
C LYS A 49 3.42 14.64 -14.21
N GLU A 50 2.39 14.87 -13.40
CA GLU A 50 1.91 16.22 -13.08
C GLU A 50 3.04 17.10 -12.51
N ARG A 51 3.79 16.59 -11.54
CA ARG A 51 4.91 17.33 -10.93
C ARG A 51 6.02 17.63 -11.92
N LEU A 52 6.34 16.70 -12.80
CA LEU A 52 7.37 16.90 -13.83
C LEU A 52 6.91 17.87 -14.91
N THR A 53 5.63 17.84 -15.31
CA THR A 53 5.07 18.80 -16.28
C THR A 53 5.03 20.22 -15.72
N VAL A 54 4.68 20.40 -14.43
CA VAL A 54 4.72 21.73 -13.77
C VAL A 54 6.14 22.30 -13.71
N CYS A 55 7.18 21.45 -13.61
CA CYS A 55 8.58 21.91 -13.63
C CYS A 55 9.12 22.23 -15.03
N LEU A 56 8.40 21.88 -16.11
CA LEU A 56 8.84 22.08 -17.49
C LEU A 56 8.17 23.28 -18.18
N LEU A 57 7.20 23.92 -17.52
CA LEU A 57 6.51 25.14 -17.93
C LEU A 57 7.01 26.33 -17.11
#